data_AF-A0A7W5KZV7-F1
#
_entry.id   AF-A0A7W5KZV7-F1
#
_cell.length_a   1.000
_cell.length_b   1.000
_cell.length_c   1.000
_cell.angle_alpha   90.00
_cell.angle_beta   90.00
_cell.angle_gamma   90.00
#
_symmetry.space_group_name_H-M   'P 1'
#
loop_
_entity.id
_entity.type
_entity.pdbx_description
1 polymer ?
#
loop_
_entity_poly.entity_id
_entity_poly.type
_entity_poly.pdbx_seq_one_letter_code
_entity_poly.pdbx_strand_id
1 'polypeptide(L)' 'MPASQKTGKIFYRLRPAREGQPPFVDIRLPGGTIVRQVDEALHRKALSNAAKTLKERLDR' A
#
# COMPACT_ATOMS: atom_id res chain seq x y z
N MET A 1 -21.51 5.12 26.67
CA MET A 1 -21.35 5.84 25.39
C MET A 1 -20.27 5.12 24.59
N PRO A 2 -20.57 4.32 23.56
CA PRO A 2 -19.50 3.78 22.73
C PRO A 2 -18.87 4.94 21.95
N ALA A 3 -17.57 5.16 22.16
CA ALA A 3 -16.81 6.16 21.44
C ALA A 3 -16.92 5.85 19.94
N SER A 4 -17.49 6.79 19.18
CA SER A 4 -17.59 6.75 17.73
C SER A 4 -16.27 6.26 17.15
N GLN A 5 -16.27 5.07 16.53
CA GLN A 5 -15.14 4.54 15.79
C GLN A 5 -14.84 5.55 14.68
N LYS A 6 -13.93 6.50 14.92
CA LYS A 6 -13.40 7.37 13.87
C LYS A 6 -12.76 6.41 12.88
N THR A 7 -13.43 6.17 11.76
CA THR A 7 -12.95 5.35 10.66
C THR A 7 -11.68 6.02 10.13
N GLY A 8 -10.53 5.64 10.69
CA GLY A 8 -9.24 6.19 10.31
C GLY A 8 -9.05 5.98 8.82
N LYS A 9 -8.94 7.06 8.04
CA LYS A 9 -8.67 6.96 6.61
C LYS A 9 -7.25 6.43 6.42
N ILE A 10 -7.09 5.44 5.56
CA ILE A 10 -5.77 4.93 5.17
C ILE A 10 -5.42 5.51 3.80
N PHE A 11 -4.32 6.24 3.74
CA PHE A 11 -3.75 6.78 2.51
C PHE A 11 -2.50 5.98 2.15
N TYR A 12 -2.45 5.51 0.91
CA TYR A 12 -1.27 4.81 0.40
C TYR A 12 -0.34 5.79 -0.30
N ARG A 13 0.95 5.65 -0.07
CA ARG A 13 1.96 6.46 -0.77
C ARG A 13 3.15 5.60 -1.16
N LEU A 14 3.63 5.75 -2.39
CA LEU A 14 4.87 5.10 -2.80
C LEU A 14 6.06 5.81 -2.17
N ARG A 15 7.04 5.02 -1.73
CA ARG A 15 8.33 5.52 -1.27
C ARG A 15 9.46 4.85 -2.05
N PRO A 16 10.59 5.55 -2.28
CA PRO A 16 11.77 4.93 -2.86
C PRO A 16 12.18 3.70 -2.05
N ALA A 17 12.59 2.66 -2.77
CA ALA A 17 13.12 1.46 -2.16
C ALA A 17 14.44 1.76 -1.45
N ARG A 18 14.60 1.25 -0.23
CA ARG A 18 15.80 1.43 0.59
C ARG A 18 16.13 0.13 1.30
N GLU A 19 17.40 -0.27 1.25
CA GLU A 19 17.87 -1.47 1.93
C GLU A 19 17.63 -1.36 3.45
N GLY A 20 17.23 -2.49 4.06
CA GLY A 20 16.93 -2.58 5.49
C GLY A 20 15.58 -1.99 5.94
N GLN A 21 14.77 -1.40 5.05
CA GLN A 21 13.43 -0.93 5.40
C GLN A 21 12.35 -1.95 5.06
N PRO A 22 11.33 -2.14 5.93
CA PRO A 22 10.24 -3.07 5.66
C PRO A 22 9.38 -2.59 4.48
N PRO A 23 8.80 -3.51 3.67
CA PRO A 23 8.06 -3.13 2.47
C PRO A 23 6.86 -2.22 2.70
N PHE A 24 6.28 -2.27 3.90
CA PHE A 24 5.18 -1.42 4.35
C PHE A 24 5.59 -0.70 5.63
N VAL A 25 5.35 0.61 5.68
CA VAL A 25 5.57 1.44 6.86
C VAL A 25 4.34 2.29 7.10
N ASP A 26 3.78 2.23 8.30
CA ASP A 26 2.60 3.01 8.67
C ASP A 26 3.00 4.24 9.48
N ILE A 27 2.59 5.41 9.00
CA ILE A 27 2.70 6.68 9.75
C ILE A 27 1.31 7.01 10.28
N ARG A 28 1.16 7.02 11.60
CA ARG A 28 -0.11 7.38 12.26
C ARG A 28 -0.15 8.90 12.49
N LEU A 29 -1.16 9.54 11.94
CA LEU A 29 -1.42 10.97 12.13
C LEU A 29 -2.48 11.19 13.22
N PRO A 30 -2.51 12.38 13.85
CA PRO A 30 -3.59 12.76 14.76
C PRO A 30 -4.97 12.55 14.12
N GLY A 31 -5.94 12.11 14.93
CA GLY A 31 -7.28 11.79 14.44
C GLY A 31 -7.44 10.40 13.81
N GLY A 32 -6.40 9.54 13.90
CA GLY A 32 -6.49 8.14 13.51
C GLY A 32 -6.24 7.86 12.02
N THR A 33 -5.83 8.88 11.27
CA THR A 33 -5.44 8.72 9.86
C THR A 33 -4.11 7.97 9.76
N ILE A 34 -4.01 7.04 8.82
CA ILE A 34 -2.77 6.26 8.58
C ILE A 34 -2.25 6.57 7.18
N VAL A 35 -1.00 6.99 7.06
CA VAL A 35 -0.29 7.05 5.78
C VAL A 35 0.57 5.78 5.69
N ARG A 36 0.10 4.82 4.90
CA ARG A 36 0.82 3.57 4.60
C ARG A 36 1.76 3.80 3.43
N GLN A 37 3.04 3.85 3.73
CA GLN A 37 4.08 3.92 2.72
C GLN A 37 4.40 2.52 2.19
N VAL A 38 4.45 2.39 0.87
CA VAL A 38 4.73 1.14 0.17
C VAL A 38 6.04 1.28 -0.60
N ASP A 39 6.90 0.28 -0.47
CA ASP A 39 8.11 0.16 -1.26
C ASP A 39 7.78 0.16 -2.78
N GLU A 40 8.37 1.12 -3.50
CA GLU A 40 8.08 1.31 -4.91
C GLU A 40 8.54 0.13 -5.78
N ALA A 41 9.67 -0.50 -5.46
CA ALA A 41 10.18 -1.63 -6.23
C ALA A 41 9.25 -2.84 -6.10
N LEU A 42 8.78 -3.11 -4.87
CA LEU A 42 7.78 -4.13 -4.62
C LEU A 42 6.46 -3.82 -5.35
N HIS A 43 5.99 -2.57 -5.27
CA HIS A 43 4.76 -2.16 -5.93
C HIS A 43 4.82 -2.34 -7.45
N ARG A 44 5.91 -1.88 -8.10
CA ARG A 44 6.12 -2.05 -9.54
C ARG A 44 6.18 -3.52 -9.95
N LYS A 45 6.85 -4.37 -9.15
CA LYS A 45 6.90 -5.81 -9.40
C LYS A 45 5.52 -6.46 -9.32
N ALA A 46 4.73 -6.10 -8.30
CA ALA A 46 3.36 -6.59 -8.16
C ALA A 46 2.48 -6.16 -9.35
N LEU A 47 2.62 -4.90 -9.79
CA LEU A 47 1.88 -4.37 -10.95
C LEU A 47 2.25 -5.10 -12.25
N SER A 48 3.54 -5.36 -12.47
CA SER A 48 4.02 -6.12 -13.64
C SER A 48 3.46 -7.54 -13.64
N ASN A 49 3.46 -8.23 -12.49
CA ASN A 49 2.89 -9.56 -12.37
C ASN A 49 1.39 -9.57 -12.62
N ALA A 50 0.65 -8.62 -12.05
CA ALA A 50 -0.79 -8.49 -12.26
C ALA A 50 -1.13 -8.25 -13.74
N ALA A 51 -0.34 -7.41 -14.43
CA ALA A 51 -0.51 -7.17 -15.86
C ALA A 51 -0.28 -8.43 -16.70
N LYS A 52 0.76 -9.24 -16.37
CA LYS A 52 1.01 -10.53 -17.04
C LYS A 52 -0.15 -11.50 -16.83
N THR A 53 -0.61 -11.67 -15.59
CA THR A 53 -1.73 -12.55 -15.27
C THR A 53 -3.03 -12.10 -15.96
N LEU A 54 -3.26 -10.78 -16.05
CA LEU A 54 -4.41 -10.25 -16.78
C LEU A 54 -4.33 -10.59 -18.26
N LYS A 55 -3.16 -10.40 -18.88
CA LYS A 55 -2.94 -10.73 -20.29
C LYS A 55 -3.18 -12.22 -20.57
N GLU A 56 -2.60 -13.10 -19.76
CA GLU A 56 -2.78 -14.56 -19.88
C GLU A 56 -4.26 -14.98 -19.77
N ARG A 57 -5.06 -14.26 -18.98
CA ARG A 57 -6.51 -14.50 -18.86
C ARG A 57 -7.31 -14.02 -20.05
N LEU A 58 -6.86 -12.97 -20.74
CA LEU A 58 -7.54 -12.43 -21.92
C LEU A 58 -7.20 -13.22 -23.19
N ASP A 59 -6.00 -13.81 -23.25
CA ASP A 59 -5.55 -14.63 -24.37
C ASP A 59 -6.11 -16.07 -24.36
N ARG A 60 -6.92 -16.43 -23.34
CA ARG A 60 -7.55 -17.76 -23.15
C ARG A 60 -9.05 -17.71 -23.44
#